data_AF-A0A5E3XFW7-F1
#
_entry.id   AF-A0A5E3XFW7-F1
#
_cell.length_a   1.000
_cell.length_b   1.000
_cell.length_c   1.000
_cell.angle_alpha   90.00
_cell.angle_beta   90.00
_cell.angle_gamma   90.00
#
_symmetry.space_group_name_H-M   'P 1'
#
loop_
_entity.id
_entity.type
_entity.pdbx_description
1 polymer ?
#
loop_
_entity_poly.entity_id
_entity_poly.type
_entity_poly.pdbx_seq_one_letter_code
_entity_poly.pdbx_strand_id
1 'polypeptide(L)'
;MRDGYTEKSLWQSPLPKSAYVVDDPGFPPRKGPDTKPWTGTPAFCPALEGIDLPGAQWHRLASVPAFTVCNKCYSTTIRDGLTQFFSSFSTAFQQMSPSEVPSRPLCYFSTPHVRRLWSDVQRVRSLDGLIAYARMRTSLPQCAGPQGCTPASPLAPPTWYTLSPFRLPQVEGFVICATCYHDEVAGSPAEACFHPHSGSQGPSETWSCDASVPRVRWLLRELASTNVTWQRGEAFSNGAKQRLLECPPCPGVGVRVDSRSYTWFKAKGEPKYSDNFAEMAICGACVLDFISSAPAAGIPGVTEDMFERRAPVPKSEPDSDANRCTCDAAVPSFRFALTQDYNHPPPRMPGVCAIWGPGVDNTAPADIWRDAARRLSMPGGSCAEQPGNAIPEFAQSYRIRWAGFASPVLDFDLCAACYMGIARPLGFHDKFVQTAARNKICDLGHAQPRRDEVQRALIGACAMRDFGIFERWVLENMGADTTGVGNGTSVTFGTSGLVVPRIEDFKT
;
A
#
# COMPACT_ATOMS: atom_id res chain seq x y z
N MET A 1 -39.51 -31.63 -55.23
CA MET A 1 -40.15 -30.64 -56.14
C MET A 1 -40.06 -29.31 -55.40
N ARG A 2 -39.11 -28.42 -55.76
CA ARG A 2 -39.27 -27.30 -56.71
C ARG A 2 -40.34 -26.32 -56.19
N ASP A 3 -40.15 -25.02 -55.98
CA ASP A 3 -39.19 -23.96 -56.38
C ASP A 3 -39.31 -22.85 -55.29
N GLY A 4 -38.40 -21.90 -55.03
CA GLY A 4 -37.56 -21.10 -55.92
C GLY A 4 -38.29 -19.82 -56.36
N TYR A 5 -38.09 -18.68 -55.67
CA TYR A 5 -38.32 -17.35 -56.25
C TYR A 5 -37.33 -16.32 -55.68
N THR A 6 -36.64 -15.66 -56.62
CA THR A 6 -35.66 -14.57 -56.50
C THR A 6 -36.16 -13.37 -57.32
N GLU A 7 -35.44 -12.23 -57.17
CA GLU A 7 -35.47 -10.98 -57.97
C GLU A 7 -36.45 -9.89 -57.52
N LYS A 8 -36.18 -8.58 -57.66
CA LYS A 8 -34.98 -7.76 -57.91
C LYS A 8 -35.36 -6.31 -57.57
N SER A 9 -34.32 -5.51 -57.36
CA SER A 9 -34.22 -4.05 -57.21
C SER A 9 -35.02 -3.17 -58.20
N LEU A 10 -35.43 -1.97 -57.75
CA LEU A 10 -34.99 -0.64 -58.22
C LEU A 10 -36.01 0.43 -57.80
N TRP A 11 -35.58 1.52 -57.17
CA TRP A 11 -35.56 2.88 -57.73
C TRP A 11 -34.97 3.87 -56.71
N GLN A 12 -33.98 4.61 -57.20
CA GLN A 12 -33.20 5.66 -56.54
C GLN A 12 -33.94 7.00 -56.59
N SER A 13 -33.58 7.94 -55.68
CA SER A 13 -33.29 9.35 -56.02
C SER A 13 -32.79 10.16 -54.81
N PRO A 14 -32.09 11.30 -55.02
CA PRO A 14 -30.82 11.61 -54.35
C PRO A 14 -30.86 12.88 -53.49
N LEU A 15 -29.82 13.08 -52.66
CA LEU A 15 -29.53 14.35 -51.99
C LEU A 15 -28.03 14.72 -52.17
N PRO A 16 -27.70 16.03 -52.11
CA PRO A 16 -26.75 16.65 -53.02
C PRO A 16 -25.30 16.69 -52.53
N LYS A 17 -24.38 16.70 -53.49
CA LYS A 17 -22.97 17.05 -53.32
C LYS A 17 -22.80 18.56 -53.36
N SER A 18 -22.02 19.14 -52.43
CA SER A 18 -20.96 20.13 -52.72
C SER A 18 -20.57 20.90 -51.45
N ALA A 19 -19.36 20.67 -50.96
CA ALA A 19 -18.39 21.73 -50.70
C ALA A 19 -17.00 21.09 -50.58
N TYR A 20 -16.16 21.35 -51.58
CA TYR A 20 -14.74 21.01 -51.58
C TYR A 20 -14.02 21.89 -50.55
N VAL A 21 -13.38 21.27 -49.56
CA VAL A 21 -12.34 21.91 -48.74
C VAL A 21 -11.00 21.45 -49.31
N VAL A 22 -10.15 22.42 -49.59
CA VAL A 22 -8.80 22.24 -50.14
C VAL A 22 -7.92 21.62 -49.06
N ASP A 23 -7.34 20.45 -49.35
CA ASP A 23 -6.35 19.78 -48.50
C ASP A 23 -5.01 20.56 -48.51
N ASP A 24 -4.53 20.91 -47.32
CA ASP A 24 -3.19 21.43 -47.08
C ASP A 24 -2.23 20.25 -46.81
N PRO A 25 -1.20 20.00 -47.64
CA PRO A 25 -0.33 18.84 -47.50
C PRO A 25 0.82 19.14 -46.55
N GLY A 26 0.60 18.98 -45.24
CA GLY A 26 1.70 19.04 -44.30
C GLY A 26 1.28 19.01 -42.85
N PHE A 27 0.93 17.84 -42.32
CA PHE A 27 1.24 17.33 -40.97
C PHE A 27 0.38 16.07 -40.75
N PRO A 28 0.94 14.91 -40.36
CA PRO A 28 0.10 13.79 -39.96
C PRO A 28 -0.73 14.19 -38.74
N PRO A 29 -2.04 13.86 -38.70
CA PRO A 29 -2.86 14.16 -37.54
C PRO A 29 -2.25 13.47 -36.32
N ARG A 30 -1.95 14.26 -35.28
CA ARG A 30 -1.63 13.74 -33.96
C ARG A 30 -2.81 12.85 -33.55
N LYS A 31 -2.61 11.53 -33.54
CA LYS A 31 -3.49 10.64 -32.80
C LYS A 31 -3.51 11.16 -31.36
N GLY A 32 -4.66 11.69 -30.94
CA GLY A 32 -4.89 11.99 -29.54
C GLY A 32 -4.59 10.74 -28.70
N PRO A 33 -4.15 10.90 -27.44
CA PRO A 33 -3.92 9.76 -26.58
C PRO A 33 -5.19 8.89 -26.57
N ASP A 34 -5.05 7.61 -26.92
CA ASP A 34 -6.11 6.62 -26.80
C ASP A 34 -6.59 6.65 -25.34
N THR A 35 -7.68 7.38 -25.08
CA THR A 35 -8.36 7.41 -23.78
C THR A 35 -9.05 6.07 -23.61
N LYS A 36 -8.30 5.04 -23.22
CA LYS A 36 -8.91 3.84 -22.68
C LYS A 36 -9.82 4.29 -21.53
N PRO A 37 -11.11 3.92 -21.53
CA PRO A 37 -12.02 4.34 -20.48
C PRO A 37 -11.49 3.87 -19.13
N TRP A 38 -11.39 4.83 -18.22
CA TRP A 38 -11.10 4.65 -16.80
C TRP A 38 -11.95 3.52 -16.24
N THR A 39 -11.36 2.35 -15.94
CA THR A 39 -12.16 1.24 -15.39
C THR A 39 -12.49 1.46 -13.92
N GLY A 40 -11.91 2.46 -13.25
CA GLY A 40 -12.12 2.72 -11.83
C GLY A 40 -11.75 1.52 -10.94
N THR A 41 -11.08 0.51 -11.50
CA THR A 41 -10.74 -0.75 -10.83
C THR A 41 -9.27 -0.69 -10.42
N PRO A 42 -8.95 -0.72 -9.13
CA PRO A 42 -7.56 -0.74 -8.71
C PRO A 42 -6.90 -2.08 -9.09
N ALA A 43 -5.62 -2.04 -9.41
CA ALA A 43 -4.77 -3.18 -9.75
C ALA A 43 -4.68 -4.18 -8.60
N PHE A 44 -4.66 -3.67 -7.36
CA PHE A 44 -4.67 -4.45 -6.14
C PHE A 44 -5.77 -3.95 -5.19
N CYS A 45 -6.18 -4.80 -4.25
CA CYS A 45 -7.10 -4.38 -3.19
C CYS A 45 -6.34 -3.51 -2.17
N PRO A 46 -6.85 -2.33 -1.77
CA PRO A 46 -6.20 -1.46 -0.77
C PRO A 46 -6.15 -2.04 0.65
N ALA A 47 -6.70 -3.26 0.85
CA ALA A 47 -6.77 -3.98 2.11
C ALA A 47 -7.26 -3.11 3.29
N LEU A 48 -6.96 -3.55 4.53
CA LEU A 48 -7.31 -2.84 5.76
C LEU A 48 -6.32 -1.70 6.10
N GLU A 49 -5.38 -1.37 5.22
CA GLU A 49 -4.36 -0.34 5.50
C GLU A 49 -4.87 1.09 5.27
N GLY A 50 -6.11 1.26 4.81
CA GLY A 50 -6.73 2.58 4.68
C GLY A 50 -6.04 3.45 3.64
N ILE A 51 -5.57 2.82 2.56
CA ILE A 51 -4.97 3.53 1.44
C ILE A 51 -6.08 4.31 0.75
N ASP A 52 -5.98 5.64 0.80
CA ASP A 52 -6.79 6.52 -0.02
C ASP A 52 -6.45 6.25 -1.49
N LEU A 53 -7.46 5.84 -2.25
CA LEU A 53 -7.35 5.57 -3.68
C LEU A 53 -8.24 6.59 -4.40
N PRO A 54 -7.73 7.82 -4.66
CA PRO A 54 -8.55 8.84 -5.28
C PRO A 54 -9.02 8.37 -6.66
N GLY A 55 -10.32 8.49 -6.93
CA GLY A 55 -10.91 8.02 -8.19
C GLY A 55 -11.14 6.50 -8.28
N ALA A 56 -10.80 5.72 -7.24
CA ALA A 56 -11.25 4.34 -7.17
C ALA A 56 -12.76 4.27 -7.03
N GLN A 57 -13.37 3.32 -7.74
CA GLN A 57 -14.76 2.99 -7.51
C GLN A 57 -14.89 2.13 -6.26
N TRP A 58 -15.92 2.43 -5.47
CA TRP A 58 -16.25 1.71 -4.24
C TRP A 58 -17.69 1.22 -4.30
N HIS A 59 -17.93 0.12 -3.62
CA HIS A 59 -19.24 -0.48 -3.45
C HIS A 59 -19.54 -0.57 -1.95
N ARG A 60 -20.82 -0.59 -1.58
CA ARG A 60 -21.27 -0.79 -0.21
C ARG A 60 -22.34 -1.87 -0.13
N LEU A 61 -22.44 -2.54 1.00
CA LEU A 61 -23.56 -3.41 1.29
C LEU A 61 -24.79 -2.55 1.62
N ALA A 62 -25.87 -2.65 0.85
CA ALA A 62 -27.05 -1.78 0.97
C ALA A 62 -27.67 -1.80 2.38
N SER A 63 -27.68 -2.97 3.03
CA SER A 63 -28.19 -3.15 4.39
C SER A 63 -27.21 -2.71 5.49
N VAL A 64 -25.95 -2.44 5.14
CA VAL A 64 -24.89 -1.96 6.04
C VAL A 64 -23.99 -0.96 5.28
N PRO A 65 -24.43 0.29 5.06
CA PRO A 65 -23.75 1.23 4.16
C PRO A 65 -22.29 1.54 4.52
N ALA A 66 -21.92 1.42 5.79
CA ALA A 66 -20.54 1.59 6.27
C ALA A 66 -19.61 0.44 5.85
N PHE A 67 -20.16 -0.70 5.41
CA PHE A 67 -19.38 -1.84 4.93
C PHE A 67 -18.99 -1.63 3.46
N THR A 68 -17.80 -1.09 3.25
CA THR A 68 -17.29 -0.74 1.92
C THR A 68 -16.42 -1.85 1.31
N VAL A 69 -16.44 -1.93 -0.02
CA VAL A 69 -15.74 -2.92 -0.83
C VAL A 69 -15.12 -2.23 -2.04
N CYS A 70 -13.83 -2.45 -2.28
CA CYS A 70 -13.19 -1.87 -3.47
C CYS A 70 -13.70 -2.53 -4.76
N ASN A 71 -13.70 -1.77 -5.86
CA ASN A 71 -14.16 -2.27 -7.16
C ASN A 71 -13.38 -3.51 -7.67
N LYS A 72 -12.12 -3.71 -7.25
CA LYS A 72 -11.37 -4.93 -7.56
C LYS A 72 -12.04 -6.17 -6.95
N CYS A 73 -12.20 -6.21 -5.62
CA CYS A 73 -12.85 -7.32 -4.92
C CYS A 73 -14.30 -7.52 -5.40
N TYR A 74 -15.01 -6.41 -5.65
CA TYR A 74 -16.34 -6.50 -6.24
C TYR A 74 -16.30 -7.16 -7.61
N SER A 75 -15.54 -6.64 -8.57
CA SER A 75 -15.54 -7.12 -9.94
C SER A 75 -15.00 -8.54 -10.11
N THR A 76 -13.97 -8.94 -9.36
CA THR A 76 -13.28 -10.23 -9.55
C THR A 76 -13.77 -11.36 -8.66
N THR A 77 -14.49 -11.05 -7.58
CA THR A 77 -14.87 -12.08 -6.60
C THR A 77 -16.35 -12.04 -6.33
N ILE A 78 -16.91 -10.86 -6.05
CA ILE A 78 -18.34 -10.74 -5.78
C ILE A 78 -19.12 -10.92 -7.08
N ARG A 79 -18.91 -10.06 -8.08
CA ARG A 79 -19.61 -10.09 -9.36
C ARG A 79 -19.41 -11.42 -10.09
N ASP A 80 -18.17 -11.86 -10.25
CA ASP A 80 -17.88 -13.14 -10.94
C ASP A 80 -18.51 -14.33 -10.18
N GLY A 81 -18.44 -14.33 -8.84
CA GLY A 81 -19.09 -15.35 -8.01
C GLY A 81 -20.62 -15.28 -8.04
N LEU A 82 -21.19 -14.08 -8.20
CA LEU A 82 -22.63 -13.81 -8.32
C LEU A 82 -23.16 -14.00 -9.75
N THR A 83 -22.29 -14.19 -10.74
CA THR A 83 -22.71 -14.37 -12.15
C THR A 83 -23.57 -15.64 -12.31
N GLN A 84 -23.51 -16.56 -11.33
CA GLN A 84 -24.35 -17.74 -11.22
C GLN A 84 -25.70 -17.52 -10.47
N PHE A 85 -25.96 -16.35 -9.84
CA PHE A 85 -27.10 -16.08 -8.92
C PHE A 85 -27.86 -14.76 -9.18
N PHE A 86 -27.74 -14.19 -10.39
CA PHE A 86 -27.88 -12.76 -10.72
C PHE A 86 -29.10 -11.97 -10.20
N SER A 87 -30.24 -12.57 -9.87
CA SER A 87 -31.46 -11.81 -9.56
C SER A 87 -31.59 -11.32 -8.11
N SER A 88 -31.06 -12.06 -7.13
CA SER A 88 -31.40 -11.79 -5.71
C SER A 88 -30.36 -10.99 -4.93
N PHE A 89 -29.11 -10.92 -5.41
CA PHE A 89 -27.99 -10.33 -4.65
C PHE A 89 -27.29 -9.16 -5.34
N SER A 90 -27.58 -8.90 -6.62
CA SER A 90 -27.01 -7.77 -7.36
C SER A 90 -27.42 -6.42 -6.78
N THR A 91 -28.60 -6.33 -6.16
CA THR A 91 -29.07 -5.14 -5.44
C THR A 91 -28.43 -4.94 -4.07
N ALA A 92 -27.85 -6.00 -3.50
CA ALA A 92 -27.27 -5.95 -2.16
C ALA A 92 -25.96 -5.15 -2.12
N PHE A 93 -25.23 -5.07 -3.25
CA PHE A 93 -24.03 -4.26 -3.36
C PHE A 93 -24.28 -3.08 -4.31
N GLN A 94 -24.17 -1.87 -3.77
CA GLN A 94 -24.41 -0.63 -4.51
C GLN A 94 -23.11 0.11 -4.73
N GLN A 95 -22.91 0.62 -5.94
CA GLN A 95 -21.82 1.53 -6.22
C GLN A 95 -22.01 2.83 -5.43
N MET A 96 -20.94 3.31 -4.82
CA MET A 96 -20.90 4.58 -4.10
C MET A 96 -20.59 5.72 -5.07
N SER A 97 -21.26 6.86 -4.89
CA SER A 97 -20.85 8.08 -5.58
C SER A 97 -19.55 8.62 -4.96
N PRO A 98 -18.70 9.36 -5.70
CA PRO A 98 -17.43 9.88 -5.18
C PRO A 98 -17.57 10.71 -3.89
N SER A 99 -18.68 11.44 -3.72
CA SER A 99 -18.96 12.23 -2.51
C SER A 99 -19.38 11.41 -1.29
N GLU A 100 -19.80 10.15 -1.48
CA GLU A 100 -20.16 9.24 -0.40
C GLU A 100 -18.96 8.40 0.10
N VAL A 101 -17.87 8.36 -0.68
CA VAL A 101 -16.68 7.58 -0.31
C VAL A 101 -16.02 8.25 0.90
N PRO A 102 -15.84 7.53 2.03
CA PRO A 102 -15.10 8.06 3.17
C PRO A 102 -13.70 8.50 2.74
N SER A 103 -13.12 9.47 3.44
CA SER A 103 -11.75 9.94 3.15
C SER A 103 -10.68 8.84 3.26
N ARG A 104 -10.98 7.75 3.97
CA ARG A 104 -10.12 6.56 4.12
C ARG A 104 -10.95 5.29 4.05
N PRO A 105 -11.39 4.88 2.86
CA PRO A 105 -12.24 3.71 2.72
C PRO A 105 -11.41 2.43 2.96
N LEU A 106 -11.99 1.47 3.69
CA LEU A 106 -11.39 0.17 3.96
C LEU A 106 -12.11 -0.90 3.16
N CYS A 107 -11.38 -1.74 2.42
CA CYS A 107 -12.05 -2.85 1.75
C CYS A 107 -12.28 -4.00 2.74
N TYR A 108 -13.41 -4.03 3.43
CA TYR A 108 -13.73 -5.11 4.40
C TYR A 108 -13.73 -6.49 3.76
N PHE A 109 -13.97 -6.58 2.45
CA PHE A 109 -13.91 -7.84 1.71
C PHE A 109 -12.50 -8.46 1.64
N SER A 110 -11.45 -7.71 1.99
CA SER A 110 -10.09 -8.25 2.00
C SER A 110 -9.79 -9.13 3.20
N THR A 111 -10.61 -9.10 4.26
CA THR A 111 -10.31 -9.83 5.51
C THR A 111 -10.46 -11.34 5.32
N PRO A 112 -9.63 -12.15 6.00
CA PRO A 112 -9.76 -13.61 5.96
C PRO A 112 -11.15 -14.08 6.39
N HIS A 113 -11.77 -13.45 7.40
CA HIS A 113 -13.11 -13.82 7.84
C HIS A 113 -14.16 -13.58 6.76
N VAL A 114 -14.17 -12.42 6.08
CA VAL A 114 -15.12 -12.17 4.99
C VAL A 114 -14.92 -13.14 3.84
N ARG A 115 -13.68 -13.53 3.52
CA ARG A 115 -13.42 -14.55 2.50
C ARG A 115 -14.00 -15.91 2.86
N ARG A 116 -13.91 -16.32 4.13
CA ARG A 116 -14.55 -17.56 4.63
C ARG A 116 -16.07 -17.47 4.57
N LEU A 117 -16.64 -16.38 5.07
CA LEU A 117 -18.08 -16.13 5.00
C LEU A 117 -18.56 -16.09 3.55
N TRP A 118 -17.77 -15.56 2.62
CA TRP A 118 -18.12 -15.54 1.21
C TRP A 118 -18.23 -16.95 0.62
N SER A 119 -17.32 -17.86 0.98
CA SER A 119 -17.44 -19.28 0.60
C SER A 119 -18.73 -19.90 1.15
N ASP A 120 -19.16 -19.53 2.36
CA ASP A 120 -20.43 -19.97 2.93
C ASP A 120 -21.64 -19.31 2.26
N VAL A 121 -21.57 -18.03 1.90
CA VAL A 121 -22.59 -17.34 1.08
C VAL A 121 -22.76 -18.08 -0.23
N GLN A 122 -21.66 -18.48 -0.88
CA GLN A 122 -21.70 -19.29 -2.08
C GLN A 122 -22.34 -20.65 -1.79
N ARG A 123 -21.95 -21.36 -0.73
CA ARG A 123 -22.48 -22.71 -0.44
C ARG A 123 -23.97 -22.70 -0.06
N VAL A 124 -24.37 -21.81 0.83
CA VAL A 124 -25.72 -21.76 1.46
C VAL A 124 -26.67 -20.85 0.69
N ARG A 125 -26.16 -20.02 -0.23
CA ARG A 125 -26.94 -19.06 -1.03
C ARG A 125 -27.69 -18.03 -0.18
N SER A 126 -27.10 -17.59 0.94
CA SER A 126 -27.63 -16.52 1.80
C SER A 126 -26.54 -15.53 2.17
N LEU A 127 -26.89 -14.24 2.24
CA LEU A 127 -26.02 -13.17 2.74
C LEU A 127 -26.10 -12.95 4.25
N ASP A 128 -26.99 -13.64 4.97
CA ASP A 128 -27.31 -13.30 6.36
C ASP A 128 -26.08 -13.33 7.27
N GLY A 129 -25.22 -14.33 7.12
CA GLY A 129 -23.96 -14.41 7.88
C GLY A 129 -23.01 -13.25 7.58
N LEU A 130 -22.91 -12.85 6.30
CA LEU A 130 -22.10 -11.69 5.90
C LEU A 130 -22.70 -10.38 6.40
N ILE A 131 -24.03 -10.21 6.35
CA ILE A 131 -24.74 -9.03 6.85
C ILE A 131 -24.56 -8.92 8.38
N ALA A 132 -24.72 -10.02 9.11
CA ALA A 132 -24.52 -10.06 10.55
C ALA A 132 -23.08 -9.67 10.92
N TYR A 133 -22.09 -10.25 10.24
CA TYR A 133 -20.69 -9.86 10.40
C TYR A 133 -20.47 -8.39 10.04
N ALA A 134 -21.01 -7.90 8.92
CA ALA A 134 -20.84 -6.52 8.48
C ALA A 134 -21.38 -5.52 9.53
N ARG A 135 -22.55 -5.79 10.12
CA ARG A 135 -23.12 -4.97 11.20
C ARG A 135 -22.24 -4.95 12.43
N MET A 136 -21.81 -6.12 12.89
CA MET A 136 -20.90 -6.22 14.03
C MET A 136 -19.58 -5.50 13.73
N ARG A 137 -18.95 -5.78 12.59
CA ARG A 137 -17.64 -5.25 12.25
C ARG A 137 -17.60 -3.74 12.06
N THR A 138 -18.66 -3.15 11.50
CA THR A 138 -18.77 -1.68 11.34
C THR A 138 -19.13 -0.96 12.63
N SER A 139 -19.62 -1.69 13.66
CA SER A 139 -19.79 -1.15 15.01
C SER A 139 -18.50 -1.13 15.84
N LEU A 140 -17.48 -1.91 15.45
CA LEU A 140 -16.19 -1.97 16.15
C LEU A 140 -15.26 -0.83 15.68
N PRO A 141 -14.49 -0.23 16.61
CA PRO A 141 -13.49 0.76 16.24
C PRO A 141 -12.37 0.15 15.39
N GLN A 142 -11.62 1.01 14.71
CA GLN A 142 -10.39 0.56 14.06
C GLN A 142 -9.36 0.14 15.11
N CYS A 143 -8.49 -0.81 14.75
CA CYS A 143 -7.38 -1.20 15.61
C CYS A 143 -6.44 -0.01 15.82
N ALA A 144 -6.18 0.37 17.08
CA ALA A 144 -5.25 1.44 17.44
C ALA A 144 -3.79 1.17 17.02
N GLY A 145 -3.48 -0.08 16.68
CA GLY A 145 -2.20 -0.47 16.14
C GLY A 145 -1.12 -0.61 17.23
N PRO A 146 0.17 -0.46 16.87
CA PRO A 146 1.27 -0.65 17.81
C PRO A 146 1.40 0.49 18.82
N GLN A 147 0.79 1.66 18.56
CA GLN A 147 0.74 2.77 19.52
C GLN A 147 -0.19 2.46 20.70
N GLY A 148 -1.13 1.54 20.50
CA GLY A 148 -2.12 1.20 21.49
C GLY A 148 -3.13 2.29 21.77
N CYS A 149 -3.97 2.04 22.76
CA CYS A 149 -5.02 2.96 23.20
C CYS A 149 -5.24 2.82 24.70
N THR A 150 -5.69 3.89 25.35
CA THR A 150 -6.25 3.84 26.72
C THR A 150 -7.75 3.53 26.67
N PRO A 151 -8.39 3.16 27.80
CA PRO A 151 -9.84 2.91 27.83
C PRO A 151 -10.70 4.11 27.41
N ALA A 152 -10.20 5.34 27.55
CA ALA A 152 -10.90 6.57 27.15
C ALA A 152 -10.77 6.89 25.66
N SER A 153 -9.92 6.16 24.91
CA SER A 153 -9.71 6.40 23.49
C SER A 153 -10.93 6.00 22.66
N PRO A 154 -11.29 6.75 21.61
CA PRO A 154 -12.32 6.31 20.64
C PRO A 154 -11.92 5.04 19.86
N LEU A 155 -10.64 4.65 19.93
CA LEU A 155 -10.13 3.41 19.34
C LEU A 155 -10.09 2.24 20.33
N ALA A 156 -10.51 2.45 21.59
CA ALA A 156 -10.53 1.41 22.60
C ALA A 156 -11.51 0.29 22.19
N PRO A 157 -11.04 -0.95 22.05
CA PRO A 157 -11.94 -2.04 21.69
C PRO A 157 -12.87 -2.36 22.87
N PRO A 158 -14.10 -2.84 22.61
CA PRO A 158 -14.99 -3.27 23.68
C PRO A 158 -14.48 -4.49 24.44
N THR A 159 -13.57 -5.25 23.82
CA THR A 159 -13.01 -6.47 24.39
C THR A 159 -11.62 -6.72 23.82
N TRP A 160 -10.72 -7.16 24.70
CA TRP A 160 -9.43 -7.72 24.33
C TRP A 160 -9.50 -9.24 24.41
N TYR A 161 -8.77 -9.93 23.55
CA TYR A 161 -8.68 -11.39 23.52
C TYR A 161 -7.24 -11.82 23.78
N THR A 162 -7.07 -12.95 24.45
CA THR A 162 -5.76 -13.56 24.71
C THR A 162 -5.77 -15.06 24.38
N LEU A 163 -4.61 -15.70 24.47
CA LEU A 163 -4.43 -17.11 24.15
C LEU A 163 -5.01 -18.00 25.24
N SER A 164 -5.74 -19.04 24.84
CA SER A 164 -6.27 -20.03 25.76
C SER A 164 -5.16 -20.91 26.35
N PRO A 165 -5.01 -20.97 27.68
CA PRO A 165 -3.96 -21.74 28.34
C PRO A 165 -4.10 -23.25 28.13
N PHE A 166 -5.29 -23.72 27.74
CA PHE A 166 -5.57 -25.13 27.50
C PHE A 166 -5.36 -25.57 26.05
N ARG A 167 -5.12 -24.62 25.13
CA ARG A 167 -5.05 -24.90 23.70
C ARG A 167 -3.73 -24.50 23.07
N LEU A 168 -3.05 -23.49 23.61
CA LEU A 168 -1.80 -22.98 23.08
C LEU A 168 -0.79 -22.69 24.19
N PRO A 169 0.52 -22.89 23.92
CA PRO A 169 1.56 -22.34 24.78
C PRO A 169 1.40 -20.83 24.94
N GLN A 170 1.48 -20.35 26.18
CA GLN A 170 1.24 -18.95 26.49
C GLN A 170 2.40 -18.06 26.02
N VAL A 171 2.05 -16.84 25.62
CA VAL A 171 2.96 -15.75 25.27
C VAL A 171 2.67 -14.62 26.26
N GLU A 172 3.67 -14.23 27.05
CA GLU A 172 3.49 -13.23 28.09
C GLU A 172 2.99 -11.90 27.52
N GLY A 173 1.98 -11.32 28.16
CA GLY A 173 1.39 -10.04 27.76
C GLY A 173 0.58 -10.08 26.46
N PHE A 174 0.38 -11.24 25.82
CA PHE A 174 -0.25 -11.31 24.52
C PHE A 174 -1.73 -10.90 24.54
N VAL A 175 -2.07 -9.87 23.77
CA VAL A 175 -3.44 -9.38 23.61
C VAL A 175 -3.74 -8.92 22.18
N ILE A 176 -4.96 -9.22 21.73
CA ILE A 176 -5.48 -8.72 20.44
C ILE A 176 -6.83 -8.05 20.65
N CYS A 177 -7.07 -6.94 19.96
CA CYS A 177 -8.34 -6.23 20.04
C CYS A 177 -9.47 -7.01 19.35
N ALA A 178 -10.72 -6.80 19.77
CA ALA A 178 -11.90 -7.41 19.16
C ALA A 178 -11.92 -7.28 17.63
N THR A 179 -11.49 -6.14 17.10
CA THR A 179 -11.39 -5.89 15.66
C THR A 179 -10.46 -6.87 14.95
N CYS A 180 -9.22 -7.01 15.42
CA CYS A 180 -8.27 -7.96 14.84
C CYS A 180 -8.68 -9.42 15.07
N TYR A 181 -9.27 -9.74 16.23
CA TYR A 181 -9.82 -11.07 16.50
C TYR A 181 -10.89 -11.42 15.47
N HIS A 182 -11.87 -10.54 15.24
CA HIS A 182 -12.94 -10.80 14.28
C HIS A 182 -12.47 -10.79 12.82
N ASP A 183 -11.44 -10.01 12.47
CA ASP A 183 -10.94 -9.96 11.10
C ASP A 183 -10.06 -11.17 10.74
N GLU A 184 -9.24 -11.64 11.68
CA GLU A 184 -8.22 -12.66 11.43
C GLU A 184 -8.62 -14.06 11.95
N VAL A 185 -9.19 -14.14 13.17
CA VAL A 185 -9.35 -15.39 13.93
C VAL A 185 -10.78 -15.93 13.93
N ALA A 186 -11.79 -15.09 14.13
CA ALA A 186 -13.18 -15.55 14.25
C ALA A 186 -13.65 -16.32 13.00
N GLY A 187 -14.48 -17.34 13.21
CA GLY A 187 -14.96 -18.24 12.17
C GLY A 187 -13.84 -19.11 11.55
N SER A 188 -12.70 -19.27 12.22
CA SER A 188 -11.61 -20.15 11.79
C SER A 188 -11.39 -21.30 12.76
N PRO A 189 -10.68 -22.37 12.37
CA PRO A 189 -10.31 -23.44 13.30
C PRO A 189 -9.50 -22.96 14.51
N ALA A 190 -8.86 -21.80 14.42
CA ALA A 190 -8.09 -21.21 15.52
C ALA A 190 -8.95 -20.48 16.56
N GLU A 191 -10.25 -20.29 16.32
CA GLU A 191 -11.12 -19.55 17.23
C GLU A 191 -11.12 -20.10 18.65
N ALA A 192 -11.13 -21.43 18.80
CA ALA A 192 -11.11 -22.12 20.09
C ALA A 192 -9.82 -21.90 20.89
N CYS A 193 -8.76 -21.37 20.25
CA CYS A 193 -7.49 -21.06 20.87
C CYS A 193 -7.45 -19.69 21.55
N PHE A 194 -8.53 -18.91 21.49
CA PHE A 194 -8.62 -17.57 22.06
C PHE A 194 -9.82 -17.47 22.98
N HIS A 195 -9.71 -16.62 23.99
CA HIS A 195 -10.84 -16.24 24.83
C HIS A 195 -10.75 -14.75 25.20
N PRO A 196 -11.86 -14.13 25.64
CA PRO A 196 -11.82 -12.77 26.17
C PRO A 196 -10.81 -12.66 27.32
N HIS A 197 -10.01 -11.61 27.30
CA HIS A 197 -9.06 -11.28 28.36
C HIS A 197 -9.82 -10.80 29.61
N SER A 198 -9.61 -11.46 30.75
CA SER A 198 -10.37 -11.20 31.98
C SER A 198 -9.94 -9.95 32.73
N GLY A 199 -8.71 -9.46 32.48
CA GLY A 199 -8.21 -8.24 33.12
C GLY A 199 -8.82 -7.00 32.49
N SER A 200 -9.18 -6.03 33.34
CA SER A 200 -9.54 -4.68 32.90
C SER A 200 -8.28 -3.85 32.71
N GLN A 201 -8.21 -3.16 31.58
CA GLN A 201 -7.19 -2.15 31.33
C GLN A 201 -7.37 -0.98 32.31
N GLY A 202 -6.30 -0.60 33.01
CA GLY A 202 -6.31 0.54 33.92
C GLY A 202 -6.63 1.87 33.22
N PRO A 203 -7.18 2.88 33.90
CA PRO A 203 -7.67 4.13 33.27
C PRO A 203 -6.62 4.88 32.44
N SER A 204 -5.35 4.82 32.86
CA SER A 204 -4.20 5.43 32.19
C SER A 204 -3.29 4.40 31.50
N GLU A 205 -3.63 3.12 31.59
CA GLU A 205 -2.83 2.05 31.01
C GLU A 205 -3.04 2.04 29.49
N THR A 206 -1.96 1.89 28.72
CA THR A 206 -2.03 1.82 27.26
C THR A 206 -1.74 0.40 26.81
N TRP A 207 -2.69 -0.22 26.10
CA TRP A 207 -2.52 -1.55 25.52
C TRP A 207 -2.38 -1.46 24.01
N SER A 208 -1.38 -2.16 23.46
CA SER A 208 -1.15 -2.30 22.02
C SER A 208 -1.67 -3.65 21.53
N CYS A 209 -2.29 -3.67 20.35
CA CYS A 209 -2.76 -4.92 19.77
C CYS A 209 -1.59 -5.67 19.11
N ASP A 210 -1.29 -6.89 19.56
CA ASP A 210 -0.18 -7.68 19.00
C ASP A 210 -0.44 -8.10 17.55
N ALA A 211 -1.70 -8.32 17.18
CA ALA A 211 -2.11 -8.55 15.79
C ALA A 211 -1.94 -7.31 14.89
N SER A 212 -1.48 -6.17 15.41
CA SER A 212 -1.02 -5.05 14.59
C SER A 212 0.44 -5.19 14.15
N VAL A 213 1.21 -6.06 14.80
CA VAL A 213 2.57 -6.40 14.38
C VAL A 213 2.50 -7.32 13.16
N PRO A 214 3.10 -6.96 12.02
CA PRO A 214 2.94 -7.70 10.76
C PRO A 214 3.27 -9.19 10.87
N ARG A 215 4.39 -9.56 11.53
CA ARG A 215 4.75 -10.96 11.72
C ARG A 215 3.72 -11.73 12.54
N VAL A 216 3.21 -11.14 13.62
CA VAL A 216 2.19 -11.79 14.47
C VAL A 216 0.88 -11.96 13.71
N ARG A 217 0.45 -10.94 12.96
CA ARG A 217 -0.73 -11.03 12.09
C ARG A 217 -0.58 -12.14 11.05
N TRP A 218 0.60 -12.29 10.46
CA TRP A 218 0.88 -13.38 9.54
C TRP A 218 0.79 -14.76 10.23
N LEU A 219 1.43 -14.91 11.40
CA LEU A 219 1.35 -16.14 12.20
C LEU A 219 -0.09 -16.49 12.57
N LEU A 220 -0.93 -15.49 12.90
CA LEU A 220 -2.36 -15.68 13.15
C LEU A 220 -3.09 -16.22 11.93
N ARG A 221 -2.80 -15.68 10.74
CA ARG A 221 -3.40 -16.16 9.48
C ARG A 221 -3.00 -17.59 9.16
N GLU A 222 -1.73 -17.93 9.39
CA GLU A 222 -1.26 -19.30 9.21
C GLU A 222 -1.99 -20.26 10.17
N LEU A 223 -2.06 -19.90 11.45
CA LEU A 223 -2.79 -20.66 12.46
C LEU A 223 -4.28 -20.81 12.10
N ALA A 224 -4.91 -19.75 11.59
CA ALA A 224 -6.32 -19.72 11.21
C ALA A 224 -6.62 -20.43 9.87
N SER A 225 -5.61 -20.74 9.06
CA SER A 225 -5.81 -21.28 7.70
C SER A 225 -6.24 -22.75 7.68
N THR A 226 -5.93 -23.50 8.74
CA THR A 226 -6.07 -24.95 8.78
C THR A 226 -6.31 -25.44 10.22
N ASN A 227 -6.58 -26.73 10.41
CA ASN A 227 -6.80 -27.28 11.75
C ASN A 227 -5.59 -27.04 12.65
N VAL A 228 -5.87 -26.56 13.87
CA VAL A 228 -4.86 -26.28 14.87
C VAL A 228 -4.44 -27.58 15.56
N THR A 229 -3.17 -27.94 15.42
CA THR A 229 -2.51 -28.97 16.20
C THR A 229 -1.63 -28.33 17.27
N TRP A 230 -1.21 -29.11 18.27
CA TRP A 230 -0.27 -28.63 19.28
C TRP A 230 1.02 -28.07 18.66
N GLN A 231 1.63 -28.76 17.68
CA GLN A 231 2.88 -28.32 17.05
C GLN A 231 2.72 -26.98 16.32
N ARG A 232 1.57 -26.75 15.67
CA ARG A 232 1.28 -25.47 15.01
C ARG A 232 1.03 -24.36 16.01
N GLY A 233 0.33 -24.70 17.09
CA GLY A 233 0.16 -23.80 18.21
C GLY A 233 1.48 -23.37 18.83
N GLU A 234 2.41 -24.32 19.01
CA GLU A 234 3.76 -24.07 19.48
C GLU A 234 4.58 -23.23 18.50
N ALA A 235 4.50 -23.51 17.19
CA ALA A 235 5.14 -22.70 16.16
C ALA A 235 4.63 -21.24 16.17
N PHE A 236 3.32 -21.04 16.31
CA PHE A 236 2.71 -19.72 16.49
C PHE A 236 3.26 -19.03 17.74
N SER A 237 3.19 -19.67 18.91
CA SER A 237 3.61 -19.06 20.17
C SER A 237 5.10 -18.75 20.21
N ASN A 238 5.95 -19.61 19.65
CA ASN A 238 7.39 -19.37 19.56
C ASN A 238 7.70 -18.22 18.60
N GLY A 239 7.05 -18.17 17.43
CA GLY A 239 7.21 -17.04 16.50
C GLY A 239 6.72 -15.71 17.08
N ALA A 240 5.63 -15.73 17.85
CA ALA A 240 5.11 -14.55 18.54
C ALA A 240 6.06 -14.08 19.66
N LYS A 241 6.57 -15.00 20.50
CA LYS A 241 7.59 -14.69 21.53
C LYS A 241 8.85 -14.09 20.92
N GLN A 242 9.37 -14.73 19.88
CA GLN A 242 10.54 -14.24 19.16
C GLN A 242 10.34 -12.81 18.70
N ARG A 243 9.18 -12.49 18.11
CA ARG A 243 8.94 -11.14 17.60
C ARG A 243 8.63 -10.12 18.71
N LEU A 244 7.82 -10.46 19.70
CA LEU A 244 7.29 -9.50 20.67
C LEU A 244 8.21 -9.29 21.87
N LEU A 245 8.91 -10.34 22.32
CA LEU A 245 9.69 -10.31 23.56
C LEU A 245 11.20 -10.31 23.29
N GLU A 246 11.66 -11.03 22.26
CA GLU A 246 13.09 -11.20 21.99
C GLU A 246 13.64 -10.21 20.96
N CYS A 247 12.78 -9.72 20.06
CA CYS A 247 13.16 -8.82 18.98
C CYS A 247 12.66 -7.39 19.23
N PRO A 248 13.56 -6.42 19.49
CA PRO A 248 13.16 -5.04 19.67
C PRO A 248 12.47 -4.46 18.42
N PRO A 249 11.55 -3.48 18.57
CA PRO A 249 10.90 -2.83 17.43
C PRO A 249 11.92 -2.14 16.54
N CYS A 250 11.62 -2.01 15.24
CA CYS A 250 12.51 -1.30 14.32
C CYS A 250 12.79 0.13 14.83
N PRO A 251 14.06 0.59 14.84
CA PRO A 251 14.42 1.91 15.37
C PRO A 251 13.79 3.06 14.56
N GLY A 252 13.42 2.80 13.30
CA GLY A 252 12.80 3.77 12.42
C GLY A 252 13.76 4.31 11.37
N VAL A 253 13.24 5.16 10.49
CA VAL A 253 14.00 5.74 9.36
C VAL A 253 15.06 6.70 9.89
N GLY A 254 16.33 6.49 9.49
CA GLY A 254 17.43 7.40 9.83
C GLY A 254 17.88 7.38 11.29
N VAL A 255 17.23 6.58 12.16
CA VAL A 255 17.60 6.49 13.57
C VAL A 255 18.84 5.62 13.73
N ARG A 256 19.94 6.24 14.17
CA ARG A 256 21.22 5.57 14.45
C ARG A 256 21.21 4.95 15.84
N VAL A 257 21.29 3.63 15.90
CA VAL A 257 21.34 2.85 17.15
C VAL A 257 22.63 2.05 17.25
N ASP A 258 23.00 1.64 18.46
CA ASP A 258 24.13 0.73 18.65
C ASP A 258 23.89 -0.59 17.90
N SER A 259 24.87 -0.99 17.10
CA SER A 259 24.90 -2.25 16.34
C SER A 259 24.65 -3.48 17.22
N ARG A 260 24.88 -3.41 18.53
CA ARG A 260 24.67 -4.52 19.48
C ARG A 260 23.26 -4.59 20.07
N SER A 261 22.50 -3.50 20.00
CA SER A 261 21.13 -3.48 20.52
C SER A 261 20.15 -4.28 19.65
N TYR A 262 20.57 -4.70 18.45
CA TYR A 262 19.73 -5.40 17.48
C TYR A 262 20.49 -6.56 16.84
N THR A 263 19.73 -7.56 16.41
CA THR A 263 20.24 -8.50 15.40
C THR A 263 20.13 -7.84 14.04
N TRP A 264 21.25 -7.77 13.31
CA TRP A 264 21.32 -7.17 11.98
C TRP A 264 21.51 -8.22 10.91
N PHE A 265 20.95 -7.95 9.74
CA PHE A 265 21.03 -8.76 8.55
C PHE A 265 21.51 -7.92 7.38
N LYS A 266 22.17 -8.57 6.42
CA LYS A 266 22.54 -8.00 5.14
C LYS A 266 22.13 -8.97 4.04
N ALA A 267 21.99 -8.47 2.81
CA ALA A 267 21.80 -9.32 1.66
C ALA A 267 23.01 -10.25 1.49
N LYS A 268 22.77 -11.52 1.17
CA LYS A 268 23.84 -12.43 0.75
C LYS A 268 24.47 -11.90 -0.54
N GLY A 269 25.79 -11.96 -0.61
CA GLY A 269 26.52 -11.57 -1.81
C GLY A 269 26.16 -12.49 -2.97
N GLU A 270 25.73 -11.91 -4.09
CA GLU A 270 25.68 -12.60 -5.37
C GLU A 270 26.82 -12.10 -6.26
N PRO A 271 27.40 -12.97 -7.12
CA PRO A 271 28.49 -12.59 -8.02
C PRO A 271 28.14 -11.38 -8.91
N LYS A 272 26.86 -11.19 -9.21
CA LYS A 272 26.33 -10.08 -10.02
C LYS A 272 26.32 -8.73 -9.28
N TYR A 273 26.46 -8.72 -7.96
CA TYR A 273 26.27 -7.54 -7.10
C TYR A 273 27.36 -7.35 -6.02
N SER A 274 28.54 -7.94 -6.21
CA SER A 274 29.49 -8.34 -5.15
C SER A 274 29.89 -7.27 -4.11
N ASP A 275 29.89 -5.99 -4.43
CA ASP A 275 30.59 -4.99 -3.59
C ASP A 275 29.66 -4.03 -2.82
N ASN A 276 28.37 -3.91 -3.19
CA ASN A 276 27.54 -2.79 -2.71
C ASN A 276 26.58 -3.12 -1.55
N PHE A 277 26.48 -4.39 -1.14
CA PHE A 277 25.55 -4.81 -0.08
C PHE A 277 26.21 -5.10 1.26
N ALA A 278 27.54 -5.04 1.34
CA ALA A 278 28.27 -5.26 2.59
C ALA A 278 27.82 -4.28 3.69
N GLU A 279 27.49 -3.05 3.30
CA GLU A 279 27.04 -1.99 4.22
C GLU A 279 25.54 -2.01 4.53
N MET A 280 24.75 -2.80 3.81
CA MET A 280 23.31 -2.88 4.04
C MET A 280 22.99 -3.46 5.42
N ALA A 281 22.20 -2.73 6.21
CA ALA A 281 21.79 -3.11 7.55
C ALA A 281 20.27 -3.17 7.66
N ILE A 282 19.74 -4.37 7.82
CA ILE A 282 18.30 -4.59 8.08
C ILE A 282 18.17 -5.15 9.50
N CYS A 283 17.36 -4.50 10.34
CA CYS A 283 17.12 -5.00 11.69
C CYS A 283 16.23 -6.26 11.69
N GLY A 284 16.40 -7.12 12.69
CA GLY A 284 15.62 -8.36 12.83
C GLY A 284 14.11 -8.16 12.78
N ALA A 285 13.59 -7.05 13.32
CA ALA A 285 12.16 -6.75 13.24
C ALA A 285 11.69 -6.59 11.80
N CYS A 286 12.43 -5.86 10.96
CA CYS A 286 12.07 -5.70 9.55
C CYS A 286 12.20 -6.99 8.74
N VAL A 287 13.19 -7.84 9.07
CA VAL A 287 13.29 -9.18 8.47
C VAL A 287 12.05 -9.99 8.80
N LEU A 288 11.69 -10.12 10.07
CA LEU A 288 10.53 -10.90 10.49
C LEU A 288 9.21 -10.31 9.94
N ASP A 289 9.02 -9.00 10.04
CA ASP A 289 7.76 -8.34 9.70
C ASP A 289 7.51 -8.24 8.19
N PHE A 290 8.56 -8.09 7.37
CA PHE A 290 8.41 -7.80 5.93
C PHE A 290 8.99 -8.85 5.00
N ILE A 291 10.03 -9.56 5.43
CA ILE A 291 10.76 -10.50 4.56
C ILE A 291 10.28 -11.92 4.84
N SER A 292 10.37 -12.39 6.09
CA SER A 292 9.92 -13.73 6.47
C SER A 292 8.40 -13.92 6.33
N SER A 293 7.64 -12.83 6.23
CA SER A 293 6.18 -12.84 6.07
C SER A 293 5.73 -12.75 4.60
N ALA A 294 6.64 -12.46 3.65
CA ALA A 294 6.30 -12.27 2.22
C ALA A 294 6.05 -13.58 1.44
N PRO A 295 6.88 -14.64 1.53
CA PRO A 295 6.74 -15.85 0.69
C PRO A 295 5.41 -16.59 0.90
N ALA A 296 4.92 -16.63 2.14
CA ALA A 296 3.68 -17.32 2.48
C ALA A 296 2.40 -16.52 2.13
N ALA A 297 2.53 -15.26 1.72
CA ALA A 297 1.42 -14.50 1.12
C ALA A 297 1.19 -14.85 -0.36
N GLY A 298 1.93 -15.82 -0.92
CA GLY A 298 1.88 -16.17 -2.33
C GLY A 298 2.63 -15.19 -3.23
N ILE A 299 3.46 -14.32 -2.63
CA ILE A 299 4.29 -13.34 -3.31
C ILE A 299 5.62 -14.02 -3.71
N PRO A 300 5.88 -14.35 -4.99
CA PRO A 300 7.21 -14.70 -5.43
C PRO A 300 8.08 -13.47 -5.27
N GLY A 301 9.07 -13.56 -4.39
CA GLY A 301 9.80 -12.40 -3.95
C GLY A 301 10.91 -12.75 -2.97
N VAL A 302 11.36 -11.72 -2.25
CA VAL A 302 12.51 -11.78 -1.35
C VAL A 302 12.24 -12.77 -0.22
N THR A 303 13.11 -13.76 -0.06
CA THR A 303 13.02 -14.78 0.99
C THR A 303 14.08 -14.54 2.07
N GLU A 304 13.86 -15.09 3.27
CA GLU A 304 14.81 -14.95 4.37
C GLU A 304 16.18 -15.56 4.04
N ASP A 305 16.23 -16.61 3.21
CA ASP A 305 17.49 -17.22 2.78
C ASP A 305 18.33 -16.32 1.85
N MET A 306 17.77 -15.23 1.31
CA MET A 306 18.53 -14.20 0.59
C MET A 306 19.30 -13.27 1.52
N PHE A 307 19.10 -13.39 2.84
CA PHE A 307 19.79 -12.60 3.85
C PHE A 307 20.65 -13.48 4.73
N GLU A 308 21.72 -12.88 5.25
CA GLU A 308 22.55 -13.49 6.27
C GLU A 308 22.73 -12.52 7.44
N ARG A 309 22.90 -13.10 8.64
CA ARG A 309 23.17 -12.31 9.84
C ARG A 309 24.51 -11.59 9.66
N ARG A 310 24.53 -10.29 9.93
CA ARG A 310 25.78 -9.52 9.97
C ARG A 310 26.59 -9.96 11.19
N ALA A 311 27.90 -10.11 10.99
CA ALA A 311 28.80 -10.26 12.11
C ALA A 311 28.75 -9.00 12.97
N PRO A 312 28.79 -9.13 14.32
CA PRO A 312 28.86 -7.97 15.18
C PRO A 312 30.12 -7.16 14.88
N VAL A 313 29.99 -5.82 14.86
CA VAL A 313 31.12 -4.91 14.63
C VAL A 313 32.15 -5.14 15.75
N PRO A 314 33.45 -5.35 15.44
CA PRO A 314 34.50 -5.44 16.44
C PRO A 314 34.44 -4.26 17.40
N LYS A 315 34.81 -4.45 18.68
CA LYS A 315 34.89 -3.35 19.65
C LYS A 315 35.88 -2.30 19.15
N SER A 316 35.41 -1.27 18.47
CA SER A 316 36.10 0.02 18.39
C SER A 316 35.92 0.75 19.73
N GLU A 317 36.51 1.95 19.84
CA GLU A 317 36.27 2.82 20.99
C GLU A 317 34.76 3.00 21.25
N PRO A 318 34.35 3.03 22.54
CA PRO A 318 33.00 3.41 22.93
C PRO A 318 32.62 4.71 22.23
N ASP A 319 31.39 4.81 21.70
CA ASP A 319 30.88 5.97 20.96
C ASP A 319 31.48 6.27 19.58
N SER A 320 32.30 5.38 19.03
CA SER A 320 32.66 5.50 17.62
C SER A 320 31.42 5.37 16.72
N ASP A 321 31.29 6.29 15.76
CA ASP A 321 30.25 6.26 14.72
C ASP A 321 30.24 4.95 13.91
N ALA A 322 31.35 4.20 13.91
CA ALA A 322 31.48 2.88 13.31
C ALA A 322 30.60 1.81 13.99
N ASN A 323 30.18 2.03 15.25
CA ASN A 323 29.31 1.11 15.99
C ASN A 323 27.83 1.39 15.79
N ARG A 324 27.46 2.41 15.00
CA ARG A 324 26.06 2.84 14.86
C ARG A 324 25.49 2.41 13.51
N CYS A 325 24.34 1.73 13.54
CA CYS A 325 23.62 1.29 12.36
C CYS A 325 22.27 2.00 12.25
N THR A 326 21.82 2.22 11.02
CA THR A 326 20.43 2.54 10.67
C THR A 326 19.78 1.31 10.05
N CYS A 327 18.45 1.24 10.08
CA CYS A 327 17.73 0.17 9.38
C CYS A 327 17.33 0.63 7.97
N ASP A 328 17.95 0.06 6.94
CA ASP A 328 17.63 0.38 5.54
C ASP A 328 16.18 0.01 5.21
N ALA A 329 15.68 -1.11 5.74
CA ALA A 329 14.29 -1.54 5.54
C ALA A 329 13.26 -0.69 6.30
N ALA A 330 13.71 0.23 7.16
CA ALA A 330 12.81 1.25 7.68
C ALA A 330 12.42 2.26 6.59
N VAL A 331 13.29 2.47 5.59
CA VAL A 331 13.01 3.37 4.47
C VAL A 331 11.80 2.82 3.70
N PRO A 332 10.66 3.55 3.63
CA PRO A 332 9.43 3.05 3.02
C PRO A 332 9.61 2.59 1.58
N SER A 333 10.49 3.26 0.84
CA SER A 333 10.81 2.92 -0.55
C SER A 333 11.47 1.54 -0.66
N PHE A 334 12.43 1.26 0.22
CA PHE A 334 13.07 -0.04 0.28
C PHE A 334 12.13 -1.11 0.79
N ARG A 335 11.39 -0.80 1.86
CA ARG A 335 10.36 -1.68 2.42
C ARG A 335 9.32 -2.07 1.39
N PHE A 336 8.89 -1.10 0.58
CA PHE A 336 7.96 -1.35 -0.52
C PHE A 336 8.58 -2.31 -1.54
N ALA A 337 9.82 -2.09 -1.97
CA ALA A 337 10.53 -3.03 -2.84
C ALA A 337 10.70 -4.43 -2.22
N LEU A 338 10.87 -4.55 -0.90
CA LEU A 338 10.95 -5.84 -0.22
C LEU A 338 9.59 -6.58 -0.14
N THR A 339 8.48 -5.84 -0.13
CA THR A 339 7.14 -6.37 0.13
C THR A 339 6.22 -6.42 -1.10
N GLN A 340 6.68 -5.91 -2.25
CA GLN A 340 5.93 -5.90 -3.49
C GLN A 340 5.53 -7.31 -3.94
N ASP A 341 4.25 -7.49 -4.27
CA ASP A 341 3.77 -8.67 -4.97
C ASP A 341 4.17 -8.61 -6.46
N TYR A 342 5.31 -9.22 -6.78
CA TYR A 342 5.85 -9.22 -8.14
C TYR A 342 5.11 -10.18 -9.10
N ASN A 343 4.03 -10.85 -8.68
CA ASN A 343 3.14 -11.61 -9.59
C ASN A 343 2.46 -10.73 -10.64
N HIS A 344 2.50 -9.41 -10.48
CA HIS A 344 2.01 -8.45 -11.46
C HIS A 344 3.18 -7.59 -11.95
N PRO A 345 4.05 -8.12 -12.84
CA PRO A 345 5.11 -7.30 -13.42
C PRO A 345 4.49 -6.05 -14.04
N PRO A 346 5.14 -4.86 -13.92
CA PRO A 346 4.69 -3.68 -14.65
C PRO A 346 4.54 -4.04 -16.14
N PRO A 347 3.53 -3.49 -16.83
CA PRO A 347 3.29 -3.82 -18.23
C PRO A 347 4.59 -3.66 -19.03
N ARG A 348 4.97 -4.70 -19.78
CA ARG A 348 6.12 -4.67 -20.70
C ARG A 348 5.90 -3.54 -21.70
N MET A 349 6.51 -2.38 -21.48
CA MET A 349 6.59 -1.31 -22.47
C MET A 349 7.80 -1.58 -23.36
N PRO A 350 7.61 -1.85 -24.68
CA PRO A 350 8.73 -2.06 -25.60
C PRO A 350 9.60 -0.80 -25.64
N GLY A 351 10.92 -0.92 -25.44
CA GLY A 351 11.90 0.16 -25.62
C GLY A 351 12.56 0.73 -24.36
N VAL A 352 12.19 0.29 -23.15
CA VAL A 352 12.71 0.85 -21.87
C VAL A 352 13.93 0.07 -21.31
N CYS A 353 14.42 -0.96 -22.01
CA CYS A 353 15.56 -1.79 -21.57
C CYS A 353 16.92 -1.08 -21.54
N ALA A 354 17.10 0.05 -22.22
CA ALA A 354 18.43 0.65 -22.43
C ALA A 354 19.01 1.42 -21.21
N ILE A 355 18.19 1.73 -20.20
CA ILE A 355 18.59 2.64 -19.09
C ILE A 355 19.26 1.90 -17.92
N TRP A 356 19.18 0.57 -17.87
CA TRP A 356 19.62 -0.22 -16.72
C TRP A 356 21.10 -0.65 -16.77
N GLY A 357 21.82 -0.24 -17.81
CA GLY A 357 23.10 -0.85 -18.16
C GLY A 357 22.89 -2.31 -18.62
N PRO A 358 23.83 -2.88 -19.38
CA PRO A 358 23.78 -4.30 -19.72
C PRO A 358 23.89 -5.13 -18.43
N GLY A 359 22.82 -5.86 -18.05
CA GLY A 359 22.88 -6.88 -17.00
C GLY A 359 21.70 -6.97 -16.02
N VAL A 360 20.85 -5.95 -15.87
CA VAL A 360 19.69 -6.05 -14.95
C VAL A 360 18.50 -6.63 -15.72
N ASP A 361 18.07 -7.84 -15.35
CA ASP A 361 16.91 -8.48 -15.99
C ASP A 361 15.67 -8.16 -15.15
N ASN A 362 14.84 -7.25 -15.66
CA ASN A 362 13.67 -6.70 -14.95
C ASN A 362 12.55 -7.74 -14.74
N THR A 363 12.79 -9.01 -15.08
CA THR A 363 11.85 -10.12 -14.86
C THR A 363 12.02 -10.79 -13.50
N ALA A 364 13.14 -10.59 -12.82
CA ALA A 364 13.40 -11.21 -11.52
C ALA A 364 13.04 -10.24 -10.37
N PRO A 365 12.07 -10.59 -9.50
CA PRO A 365 11.78 -9.86 -8.26
C PRO A 365 13.03 -9.50 -7.45
N ALA A 366 14.01 -10.41 -7.46
CA ALA A 366 15.28 -10.28 -6.77
C ALA A 366 16.15 -9.11 -7.28
N ASP A 367 16.06 -8.76 -8.57
CA ASP A 367 16.87 -7.70 -9.17
C ASP A 367 16.35 -6.30 -8.81
N ILE A 368 15.02 -6.15 -8.60
CA ILE A 368 14.39 -4.85 -8.32
C ILE A 368 14.75 -4.33 -6.92
N TRP A 369 14.59 -5.15 -5.88
CA TRP A 369 14.95 -4.72 -4.52
C TRP A 369 16.46 -4.54 -4.38
N ARG A 370 17.28 -5.36 -5.06
CA ARG A 370 18.74 -5.21 -5.06
C ARG A 370 19.18 -3.91 -5.71
N ASP A 371 18.59 -3.48 -6.81
CA ASP A 371 18.90 -2.17 -7.39
C ASP A 371 18.46 -1.02 -6.46
N ALA A 372 17.28 -1.15 -5.82
CA ALA A 372 16.84 -0.17 -4.82
C ALA A 372 17.83 -0.07 -3.65
N ALA A 373 18.27 -1.21 -3.10
CA ALA A 373 19.24 -1.26 -2.01
C ALA A 373 20.59 -0.68 -2.45
N ARG A 374 21.08 -1.03 -3.65
CA ARG A 374 22.36 -0.55 -4.18
C ARG A 374 22.40 0.97 -4.23
N ARG A 375 21.31 1.60 -4.65
CA ARG A 375 21.23 3.06 -4.78
C ARG A 375 21.00 3.77 -3.45
N LEU A 376 20.37 3.11 -2.48
CA LEU A 376 20.28 3.60 -1.10
C LEU A 376 21.66 3.61 -0.43
N SER A 377 22.50 2.60 -0.71
CA SER A 377 23.86 2.49 -0.16
C SER A 377 24.89 3.40 -0.84
N MET A 378 24.54 4.15 -1.89
CA MET A 378 25.47 5.12 -2.48
C MET A 378 25.54 6.39 -1.64
N PRO A 379 26.74 6.97 -1.40
CA PRO A 379 26.89 8.25 -0.72
C PRO A 379 26.02 9.35 -1.36
N GLY A 380 25.17 10.01 -0.57
CA GLY A 380 24.21 11.02 -1.07
C GLY A 380 23.00 10.45 -1.82
N GLY A 381 22.80 9.13 -1.81
CA GLY A 381 21.68 8.45 -2.44
C GLY A 381 20.35 8.69 -1.71
N SER A 382 20.38 8.84 -0.39
CA SER A 382 19.20 9.02 0.46
C SER A 382 19.11 10.43 1.05
N CYS A 383 17.92 11.04 0.95
CA CYS A 383 17.63 12.29 1.64
C CYS A 383 17.46 12.11 3.17
N ALA A 384 17.57 10.88 3.70
CA ALA A 384 17.51 10.62 5.14
C ALA A 384 18.73 11.17 5.90
N GLU A 385 19.85 11.39 5.22
CA GLU A 385 21.12 11.78 5.85
C GLU A 385 21.38 13.29 5.83
N GLN A 386 20.52 14.08 5.17
CA GLN A 386 20.73 15.51 4.95
C GLN A 386 19.76 16.35 5.78
N PRO A 387 20.22 17.39 6.50
CA PRO A 387 19.36 18.35 7.18
C PRO A 387 18.34 18.94 6.20
N GLY A 388 17.05 18.91 6.57
CA GLY A 388 15.98 19.48 5.74
C GLY A 388 15.66 18.72 4.45
N ASN A 389 16.11 17.47 4.29
CA ASN A 389 15.93 16.66 3.06
C ASN A 389 16.54 17.29 1.79
N ALA A 390 17.54 18.15 1.93
CA ALA A 390 18.24 18.71 0.79
C ALA A 390 18.85 17.58 -0.06
N ILE A 391 18.68 17.66 -1.37
CA ILE A 391 19.34 16.77 -2.32
C ILE A 391 20.76 17.33 -2.53
N PRO A 392 21.83 16.57 -2.25
CA PRO A 392 23.20 17.06 -2.40
C PRO A 392 23.43 17.62 -3.81
N GLU A 393 24.24 18.68 -3.94
CA GLU A 393 24.40 19.41 -5.22
C GLU A 393 24.83 18.50 -6.40
N PHE A 394 25.60 17.46 -6.09
CA PHE A 394 26.11 16.48 -7.07
C PHE A 394 25.23 15.23 -7.21
N ALA A 395 24.17 15.10 -6.41
CA ALA A 395 23.28 13.96 -6.48
C ALA A 395 22.30 14.08 -7.66
N GLN A 396 21.73 12.94 -8.06
CA GLN A 396 20.68 12.91 -9.07
C GLN A 396 19.34 13.26 -8.43
N SER A 397 18.59 14.16 -9.06
CA SER A 397 17.19 14.43 -8.71
C SER A 397 16.28 14.05 -9.89
N TYR A 398 15.01 13.79 -9.59
CA TYR A 398 14.00 13.38 -10.55
C TYR A 398 12.78 14.29 -10.38
N ARG A 399 12.37 14.94 -11.47
CA ARG A 399 11.25 15.88 -11.49
C ARG A 399 10.09 15.32 -12.30
N ILE A 400 8.86 15.59 -11.87
CA ILE A 400 7.66 15.21 -12.65
C ILE A 400 7.68 15.88 -14.03
N ARG A 401 7.39 15.10 -15.07
CA ARG A 401 7.10 15.55 -16.43
C ARG A 401 5.59 15.76 -16.56
N TRP A 402 5.15 17.00 -16.39
CA TRP A 402 3.75 17.37 -16.56
C TRP A 402 3.28 17.18 -18.01
N ALA A 403 2.26 16.36 -18.20
CA ALA A 403 1.66 16.16 -19.52
C ALA A 403 0.69 17.30 -19.85
N GLY A 404 1.10 18.22 -20.73
CA GLY A 404 0.16 19.14 -21.41
C GLY A 404 -0.20 20.43 -20.67
N PHE A 405 0.27 20.64 -19.44
CA PHE A 405 0.23 21.96 -18.80
C PHE A 405 1.60 22.61 -18.90
N ALA A 406 1.70 23.71 -19.66
CA ALA A 406 2.82 24.64 -19.63
C ALA A 406 2.85 25.45 -18.31
N SER A 407 2.50 24.81 -17.18
CA SER A 407 2.52 25.44 -15.87
C SER A 407 3.81 25.02 -15.17
N PRO A 408 4.87 25.85 -15.21
CA PRO A 408 6.14 25.60 -14.51
C PRO A 408 6.03 25.70 -12.98
N VAL A 409 4.82 25.67 -12.41
CA VAL A 409 4.55 26.26 -11.09
C VAL A 409 4.77 25.28 -9.93
N LEU A 410 4.92 23.97 -10.20
CA LEU A 410 5.16 22.98 -9.15
C LEU A 410 6.46 22.22 -9.35
N ASP A 411 7.46 22.64 -8.57
CA ASP A 411 8.72 21.93 -8.37
C ASP A 411 8.46 20.72 -7.46
N PHE A 412 8.02 19.61 -8.07
CA PHE A 412 8.00 18.30 -7.39
C PHE A 412 9.28 17.53 -7.74
N ASP A 413 10.21 17.46 -6.80
CA ASP A 413 11.53 16.89 -6.94
C ASP A 413 11.73 15.71 -5.97
N LEU A 414 12.21 14.59 -6.52
CA LEU A 414 12.58 13.39 -5.77
C LEU A 414 14.09 13.23 -5.78
N CYS A 415 14.67 12.84 -4.65
CA CYS A 415 16.03 12.31 -4.64
C CYS A 415 16.07 10.94 -5.33
N ALA A 416 17.26 10.51 -5.74
CA ALA A 416 17.46 9.23 -6.42
C ALA A 416 16.89 8.04 -5.63
N ALA A 417 17.06 7.97 -4.30
CA ALA A 417 16.48 6.90 -3.48
C ALA A 417 14.95 6.87 -3.49
N CYS A 418 14.30 8.03 -3.32
CA CYS A 418 12.83 8.11 -3.31
C CYS A 418 12.25 7.79 -4.68
N TYR A 419 12.88 8.29 -5.75
CA TYR A 419 12.49 7.93 -7.11
C TYR A 419 12.64 6.42 -7.36
N MET A 420 13.79 5.84 -7.01
CA MET A 420 14.12 4.45 -7.31
C MET A 420 13.41 3.42 -6.45
N GLY A 421 13.10 3.73 -5.20
CA GLY A 421 12.38 2.82 -4.33
C GLY A 421 10.87 3.06 -4.28
N ILE A 422 10.37 4.22 -4.74
CA ILE A 422 8.92 4.51 -4.74
C ILE A 422 8.40 4.70 -6.16
N ALA A 423 8.74 5.81 -6.82
CA ALA A 423 8.12 6.16 -8.10
C ALA A 423 8.38 5.11 -9.20
N ARG A 424 9.59 4.57 -9.28
CA ARG A 424 9.98 3.60 -10.30
C ARG A 424 9.36 2.22 -10.10
N PRO A 425 9.38 1.59 -8.90
CA PRO A 425 8.70 0.31 -8.66
C PRO A 425 7.19 0.40 -8.87
N LEU A 426 6.60 1.58 -8.61
CA LEU A 426 5.20 1.87 -8.92
C LEU A 426 4.91 2.01 -10.44
N GLY A 427 5.93 1.90 -11.30
CA GLY A 427 5.78 1.92 -12.74
C GLY A 427 5.69 3.32 -13.36
N PHE A 428 6.02 4.38 -12.61
CA PHE A 428 5.87 5.78 -13.06
C PHE A 428 7.14 6.40 -13.64
N HIS A 429 8.14 5.61 -14.01
CA HIS A 429 9.41 6.12 -14.53
C HIS A 429 9.23 7.14 -15.67
N ASP A 430 8.33 6.87 -16.62
CA ASP A 430 8.09 7.72 -17.79
C ASP A 430 7.54 9.12 -17.44
N LYS A 431 7.05 9.27 -16.20
CA LYS A 431 6.53 10.52 -15.64
C LYS A 431 7.58 11.34 -14.93
N PHE A 432 8.82 10.86 -14.83
CA PHE A 432 9.92 11.61 -14.22
C PHE A 432 11.05 11.85 -15.21
N VAL A 433 11.61 13.06 -15.17
CA VAL A 433 12.85 13.42 -15.89
C VAL A 433 13.95 13.59 -14.87
N GLN A 434 15.12 13.03 -15.17
CA GLN A 434 16.31 13.28 -14.38
C GLN A 434 16.74 14.75 -14.54
N THR A 435 17.05 15.40 -13.42
CA THR A 435 17.51 16.79 -13.38
C THR A 435 18.73 16.92 -12.46
N ALA A 436 19.42 18.07 -12.53
CA ALA A 436 20.44 18.42 -11.55
C ALA A 436 19.81 18.75 -10.19
N ALA A 437 20.46 18.37 -9.09
CA ALA A 437 19.93 18.50 -7.72
C ALA A 437 20.08 19.89 -7.08
N ARG A 438 20.68 20.87 -7.76
CA ARG A 438 21.04 22.18 -7.19
C ARG A 438 19.89 22.81 -6.38
N ASN A 439 20.08 22.89 -5.06
CA ASN A 439 19.16 23.48 -4.07
C ASN A 439 17.76 22.87 -4.02
N LYS A 440 17.61 21.59 -4.41
CA LYS A 440 16.31 20.91 -4.38
C LYS A 440 16.09 20.21 -3.05
N ILE A 441 14.83 20.14 -2.66
CA ILE A 441 14.38 19.39 -1.49
C ILE A 441 13.59 18.18 -2.00
N CYS A 442 13.82 17.01 -1.41
CA CYS A 442 13.05 15.83 -1.76
C CYS A 442 11.64 15.90 -1.16
N ASP A 443 10.59 15.89 -2.00
CA ASP A 443 9.18 15.94 -1.56
C ASP A 443 8.71 14.65 -0.86
N LEU A 444 9.44 13.54 -1.06
CA LEU A 444 9.23 12.28 -0.33
C LEU A 444 10.23 12.11 0.83
N GLY A 445 10.95 13.18 1.17
CA GLY A 445 11.90 13.21 2.28
C GLY A 445 11.23 12.96 3.62
N HIS A 446 11.91 12.26 4.52
CA HIS A 446 11.38 11.90 5.83
C HIS A 446 10.97 13.09 6.70
N ALA A 447 11.67 14.22 6.59
CA ALA A 447 11.33 15.44 7.33
C ALA A 447 10.24 16.30 6.65
N GLN A 448 9.66 15.86 5.52
CA GLN A 448 8.56 16.57 4.89
C GLN A 448 7.27 16.42 5.71
N PRO A 449 6.63 17.51 6.17
CA PRO A 449 5.40 17.44 6.96
C PRO A 449 4.27 16.67 6.25
N ARG A 450 4.26 16.75 4.91
CA ARG A 450 3.21 16.16 4.06
C ARG A 450 3.59 14.84 3.43
N ARG A 451 4.75 14.27 3.78
CA ARG A 451 5.28 13.05 3.16
C ARG A 451 4.24 11.93 3.07
N ASP A 452 3.53 11.69 4.17
CA ASP A 452 2.55 10.60 4.25
C ASP A 452 1.35 10.85 3.34
N GLU A 453 0.98 12.10 3.08
CA GLU A 453 -0.05 12.45 2.09
C GLU A 453 0.44 12.20 0.67
N VAL A 454 1.65 12.67 0.34
CA VAL A 454 2.28 12.49 -0.98
C VAL A 454 2.46 11.01 -1.29
N GLN A 455 2.99 10.24 -0.35
CA GLN A 455 3.21 8.81 -0.50
C GLN A 455 1.87 8.09 -0.72
N ARG A 456 0.83 8.45 0.03
CA ARG A 456 -0.52 7.89 -0.17
C ARG A 456 -1.08 8.21 -1.54
N ALA A 457 -0.98 9.47 -1.99
CA ALA A 457 -1.46 9.86 -3.31
C ALA A 457 -0.72 9.11 -4.44
N LEU A 458 0.59 8.91 -4.29
CA LEU A 458 1.40 8.17 -5.26
C LEU A 458 1.08 6.66 -5.27
N ILE A 459 0.88 6.05 -4.10
CA ILE A 459 0.40 4.65 -3.99
C ILE A 459 -1.00 4.55 -4.61
N GLY A 460 -1.87 5.54 -4.37
CA GLY A 460 -3.21 5.63 -4.92
C GLY A 460 -3.21 5.63 -6.45
N ALA A 461 -2.40 6.50 -7.04
CA ALA A 461 -2.14 6.50 -8.48
C ALA A 461 -1.64 5.14 -8.98
N CYS A 462 -0.71 4.50 -8.28
CA CYS A 462 -0.17 3.21 -8.68
C CYS A 462 -1.23 2.11 -8.66
N ALA A 463 -2.03 2.07 -7.60
CA ALA A 463 -3.15 1.16 -7.49
C ALA A 463 -4.10 1.36 -8.68
N MET A 464 -4.37 2.60 -9.07
CA MET A 464 -5.25 2.90 -10.20
C MET A 464 -4.56 2.76 -11.57
N ARG A 465 -3.25 2.55 -11.60
CA ARG A 465 -2.39 2.59 -12.80
C ARG A 465 -2.59 3.87 -13.61
N ASP A 466 -2.85 4.97 -12.91
CA ASP A 466 -2.97 6.29 -13.51
C ASP A 466 -2.22 7.32 -12.69
N PHE A 467 -1.18 7.87 -13.29
CA PHE A 467 -0.39 8.94 -12.70
C PHE A 467 -1.14 10.28 -12.68
N GLY A 468 -2.13 10.48 -13.55
CA GLY A 468 -2.92 11.71 -13.60
C GLY A 468 -3.71 11.98 -12.32
N ILE A 469 -4.03 10.94 -11.53
CA ILE A 469 -4.55 11.07 -10.16
C ILE A 469 -3.54 11.79 -9.26
N PHE A 470 -2.26 11.37 -9.30
CA PHE A 470 -1.22 11.99 -8.50
C PHE A 470 -0.93 13.42 -8.96
N GLU A 471 -0.87 13.65 -10.28
CA GLU A 471 -0.69 14.99 -10.85
C GLU A 471 -1.77 15.97 -10.37
N ARG A 472 -3.05 15.59 -10.46
CA ARG A 472 -4.16 16.42 -9.95
C ARG A 472 -4.07 16.66 -8.46
N TRP A 473 -3.76 15.62 -7.68
CA TRP A 473 -3.59 15.75 -6.24
C TRP A 473 -2.48 16.78 -5.92
N VAL A 474 -1.31 16.69 -6.56
CA VAL A 474 -0.21 17.64 -6.38
C VAL A 474 -0.65 19.06 -6.77
N LEU A 475 -1.34 19.23 -7.89
CA LEU A 475 -1.85 20.56 -8.32
C LEU A 475 -2.81 21.18 -7.30
N GLU A 476 -3.78 20.39 -6.81
CA GLU A 476 -4.80 20.84 -5.86
C GLU A 476 -4.22 21.13 -4.47
N ASN A 477 -3.22 20.35 -4.05
CA ASN A 477 -2.76 20.36 -2.68
C ASN A 477 -1.47 21.14 -2.47
N MET A 478 -0.55 21.14 -3.43
CA MET A 478 0.75 21.83 -3.31
C MET A 478 0.77 23.18 -4.03
N GLY A 479 -0.13 23.41 -5.00
CA GLY A 479 -0.17 24.65 -5.77
C GLY A 479 -0.55 25.88 -4.94
N ALA A 480 -1.30 25.71 -3.83
CA ALA A 480 -1.84 26.81 -3.03
C ALA A 480 -0.79 27.54 -2.16
N ASP A 481 0.34 26.90 -1.83
CA ASP A 481 1.35 27.51 -0.93
C ASP A 481 2.26 28.54 -1.62
N THR A 482 2.24 28.61 -2.96
CA THR A 482 3.17 29.48 -3.71
C THR A 482 2.69 30.93 -3.90
N THR A 483 1.44 31.27 -3.56
CA THR A 483 0.89 32.63 -3.76
C THR A 483 1.18 33.62 -2.63
N GLY A 484 2.08 33.29 -1.69
CA GLY A 484 2.41 34.12 -0.52
C GLY A 484 3.32 35.33 -0.77
N VAL A 485 3.80 35.58 -2.00
CA VAL A 485 4.69 36.72 -2.30
C VAL A 485 4.26 37.45 -3.57
N GLY A 486 3.49 38.53 -3.41
CA GLY A 486 3.46 39.66 -4.34
C GLY A 486 2.30 39.75 -5.35
N ASN A 487 1.42 40.73 -5.10
CA ASN A 487 0.56 41.47 -6.04
C ASN A 487 -0.59 40.74 -6.78
N GLY A 488 -1.77 40.77 -6.15
CA GLY A 488 -2.84 41.65 -6.64
C GLY A 488 -3.52 41.32 -7.98
N THR A 489 -3.90 40.07 -8.24
CA THR A 489 -5.08 39.77 -9.08
C THR A 489 -5.64 38.40 -8.70
N SER A 490 -6.77 38.41 -7.99
CA SER A 490 -7.49 37.20 -7.56
C SER A 490 -8.33 36.66 -8.73
N VAL A 491 -8.03 35.44 -9.17
CA VAL A 491 -8.97 34.63 -9.95
C VAL A 491 -9.66 33.70 -8.95
N THR A 492 -10.92 34.00 -8.62
CA THR A 492 -11.76 33.18 -7.76
C THR A 492 -12.21 31.92 -8.50
N PHE A 493 -11.56 30.79 -8.23
CA PHE A 493 -12.19 29.48 -8.39
C PHE A 493 -12.96 29.15 -7.12
N GLY A 494 -14.23 28.80 -7.26
CA GLY A 494 -15.13 28.49 -6.13
C GLY A 494 -14.59 27.32 -5.32
N THR A 495 -13.99 27.62 -4.17
CA THR A 495 -13.61 26.65 -3.16
C THR A 495 -14.85 26.29 -2.34
N SER A 496 -15.33 25.05 -2.47
CA SER A 496 -16.13 24.44 -1.42
C SER A 496 -15.19 24.19 -0.24
N GLY A 497 -15.17 25.14 0.70
CA GLY A 497 -14.32 25.09 1.88
C GLY A 497 -14.54 23.81 2.68
N LEU A 498 -13.46 23.04 2.84
CA LEU A 498 -13.37 21.95 3.80
C LEU A 498 -13.32 22.60 5.20
N VAL A 499 -14.47 22.74 5.85
CA VAL A 499 -14.54 23.13 7.25
C VAL A 499 -14.04 21.94 8.06
N VAL A 500 -12.81 22.02 8.56
CA VAL A 500 -12.31 21.11 9.60
C VAL A 500 -12.93 21.56 10.92
N PRO A 501 -13.79 20.75 11.57
CA PRO A 501 -14.33 21.10 12.88
C PRO A 501 -13.18 21.20 13.88
N ARG A 502 -13.20 22.25 14.71
CA ARG A 502 -12.28 22.32 15.85
C ARG A 502 -12.77 21.35 16.92
N ILE A 503 -11.84 20.84 17.73
CA ILE A 503 -12.15 19.95 18.88
C ILE A 503 -13.18 20.57 19.85
N GLU A 504 -13.31 21.90 19.84
CA GLU A 504 -14.28 22.66 20.64
C GLU A 504 -15.73 22.46 20.17
N ASP A 505 -15.96 22.03 18.92
CA ASP A 505 -17.29 21.89 18.31
C ASP A 505 -18.04 20.61 18.73
N PHE A 506 -17.43 19.75 19.56
CA PHE A 506 -18.01 18.49 20.05
C PHE A 506 -18.47 18.55 21.52
N LYS A 507 -18.59 19.74 22.11
CA LYS A 507 -19.20 19.91 23.44
C LYS A 507 -20.59 20.52 23.33
N THR A 508 -21.57 19.68 23.01
CA THR A 508 -22.97 19.78 23.46
C THR A 508 -23.64 18.41 23.34
#